data_AF-A0A527HWB5-F1
#
_entry.id   AF-A0A527HWB5-F1
#
_cell.length_a   1.000
_cell.length_b   1.000
_cell.length_c   1.000
_cell.angle_alpha   90.00
_cell.angle_beta   90.00
_cell.angle_gamma   90.00
#
_symmetry.space_group_name_H-M   'P 1'
#
loop_
_entity.id
_entity.type
_entity.pdbx_description
1 polymer ?
#
loop_
_entity_poly.entity_id
_entity_poly.type
_entity_poly.pdbx_seq_one_letter_code
_entity_poly.pdbx_strand_id
1 'polypeptide(L)'
;RHAHGSLEKVHVAAPAPISEMTGSVSWQYMPEPERSRLARNQTKILSQFAYRCAAHEYRLLASGHAHFVVYNKLMPWDHLAGVLIHAEAGGHAARFDGSAYLPSHL
;
A
#
# COMPACT_ATOMS: atom_id res chain seq x y z
N ARG A 1 -13.63 12.68 6.79
CA ARG A 1 -14.46 13.86 7.07
C ARG A 1 -14.43 14.74 5.85
N HIS A 2 -15.60 15.03 5.28
CA HIS A 2 -15.73 15.90 4.12
C HIS A 2 -15.65 17.37 4.53
N ALA A 3 -15.43 18.27 3.55
CA ALA A 3 -15.30 19.70 3.82
C ALA A 3 -16.52 20.29 4.57
N HIS A 4 -17.71 19.76 4.28
CA HIS A 4 -18.97 20.12 4.95
C HIS A 4 -19.20 19.38 6.28
N GLY A 5 -18.18 18.70 6.81
CA GLY A 5 -18.18 18.11 8.15
C GLY A 5 -18.76 16.71 8.29
N SER A 6 -19.37 16.13 7.24
CA SER A 6 -19.87 14.76 7.31
C SER A 6 -18.75 13.74 7.47
N LEU A 7 -19.11 12.61 8.06
CA LEU A 7 -18.25 11.46 8.22
C LEU A 7 -18.71 10.38 7.24
N GLU A 8 -17.74 9.66 6.69
CA GLU A 8 -17.96 8.52 5.81
C GLU A 8 -17.06 7.40 6.31
N LYS A 9 -17.61 6.17 6.31
CA LYS A 9 -16.82 5.00 6.63
C LYS A 9 -15.88 4.72 5.45
N VAL A 10 -14.60 4.55 5.76
CA VAL A 10 -13.59 4.25 4.74
C VAL A 10 -13.64 2.78 4.37
N HIS A 11 -13.44 2.51 3.08
CA HIS A 11 -13.35 1.17 2.51
C HIS A 11 -12.29 1.16 1.42
N VAL A 12 -11.58 0.03 1.29
CA VAL A 12 -10.58 -0.16 0.24
C VAL A 12 -11.21 -0.20 -1.15
N ALA A 13 -10.39 0.01 -2.17
CA ALA A 13 -10.82 -0.07 -3.56
C ALA A 13 -11.31 -1.49 -3.89
N ALA A 14 -12.28 -1.59 -4.81
CA ALA A 14 -12.68 -2.89 -5.33
C ALA A 14 -11.50 -3.56 -6.07
N PRO A 15 -11.42 -4.91 -6.08
CA PRO A 15 -10.45 -5.61 -6.88
C PRO A 15 -10.58 -5.25 -8.37
N ALA A 16 -9.44 -5.11 -9.05
CA ALA A 16 -9.36 -4.78 -10.46
C ALA A 16 -8.23 -5.59 -11.14
N PRO A 17 -8.26 -5.75 -12.48
CA PRO A 17 -7.10 -6.23 -13.21
C PRO A 17 -5.86 -5.36 -12.93
N ILE A 18 -4.67 -5.96 -12.89
CA ILE A 18 -3.41 -5.23 -12.62
C ILE A 18 -3.24 -4.00 -13.53
N SER A 19 -3.61 -4.13 -14.80
CA SER A 19 -3.57 -3.05 -15.81
C SER A 19 -4.50 -1.86 -15.53
N GLU A 20 -5.43 -2.00 -14.60
CA GLU A 20 -6.37 -0.96 -14.17
C GLU A 20 -6.04 -0.43 -12.77
N MET A 21 -5.11 -1.08 -12.07
CA MET A 21 -4.74 -0.69 -10.71
C MET A 21 -3.84 0.54 -10.68
N THR A 22 -4.09 1.40 -9.70
CA THR A 22 -3.19 2.49 -9.28
C THR A 22 -2.52 2.11 -7.97
N GLY A 23 -1.19 2.22 -7.87
CA GLY A 23 -0.45 1.82 -6.67
C GLY A 23 0.97 2.36 -6.55
N SER A 24 1.64 2.01 -5.46
CA SER A 24 3.03 2.39 -5.18
C SER A 24 3.90 1.15 -4.92
N VAL A 25 5.12 1.15 -5.45
CA VAL A 25 6.12 0.09 -5.18
C VAL A 25 7.45 0.75 -4.85
N SER A 26 7.85 0.65 -3.58
CA SER A 26 9.15 1.14 -3.08
C SER A 26 10.25 0.10 -3.33
N TRP A 27 10.62 -0.08 -4.60
CA TRP A 27 11.61 -1.10 -5.03
C TRP A 27 13.08 -0.68 -4.86
N GLN A 28 13.38 0.62 -4.73
CA GLN A 28 14.74 1.15 -4.88
C GLN A 28 15.76 0.55 -3.91
N TYR A 29 15.31 0.20 -2.70
CA TYR A 29 16.14 -0.38 -1.65
C TYR A 29 16.03 -1.90 -1.53
N MET A 30 15.34 -2.57 -2.45
CA MET A 30 15.24 -4.02 -2.46
C MET A 30 16.55 -4.66 -2.97
N PRO A 31 16.89 -5.88 -2.50
CA PRO A 31 17.96 -6.66 -3.08
C PRO A 31 17.59 -7.13 -4.50
N GLU A 32 18.59 -7.54 -5.28
CA GLU A 32 18.34 -8.33 -6.49
C GLU A 32 18.01 -9.78 -6.11
N PRO A 33 17.16 -10.47 -6.89
CA PRO A 33 16.55 -10.04 -8.16
C PRO A 33 15.23 -9.25 -8.02
N GLU A 34 14.71 -9.09 -6.80
CA GLU A 34 13.42 -8.43 -6.51
C GLU A 34 13.37 -7.01 -7.05
N ARG A 35 14.44 -6.24 -6.85
CA ARG A 35 14.55 -4.85 -7.30
C ARG A 35 14.27 -4.72 -8.80
N SER A 36 15.02 -5.45 -9.63
CA SER A 36 14.83 -5.40 -11.08
C SER A 36 13.49 -5.99 -11.52
N ARG A 37 13.02 -7.04 -10.85
CA ARG A 37 11.71 -7.67 -11.15
C ARG A 37 10.56 -6.70 -10.91
N LEU A 38 10.55 -6.03 -9.76
CA LEU A 38 9.49 -5.11 -9.38
C LEU A 38 9.54 -3.81 -10.19
N ALA A 39 10.74 -3.27 -10.45
CA ALA A 39 10.91 -2.11 -11.32
C ALA A 39 10.31 -2.36 -12.73
N ARG A 40 10.58 -3.52 -13.33
CA ARG A 40 9.97 -3.88 -14.63
C ARG A 40 8.46 -4.07 -14.55
N ASN A 41 7.95 -4.64 -13.46
CA ASN A 41 6.52 -4.88 -13.32
C ASN A 41 5.70 -3.59 -13.13
N GLN A 42 6.32 -2.45 -12.77
CA GLN A 42 5.63 -1.16 -12.68
C GLN A 42 5.01 -0.72 -14.01
N THR A 43 5.50 -1.19 -15.16
CA THR A 43 4.89 -0.85 -16.46
C THR A 43 3.56 -1.58 -16.71
N LYS A 44 3.17 -2.51 -15.82
CA LYS A 44 1.95 -3.31 -15.96
C LYS A 44 0.74 -2.68 -15.28
N ILE A 45 0.92 -1.66 -14.45
CA ILE A 45 -0.17 -0.99 -13.72
C ILE A 45 -0.66 0.25 -14.45
N LEU A 46 -1.89 0.68 -14.18
CA LEU A 46 -2.48 1.86 -14.81
C LEU A 46 -1.72 3.13 -14.48
N SER A 47 -1.40 3.31 -13.19
CA SER A 47 -0.76 4.52 -12.69
C SER A 47 0.06 4.23 -11.44
N GLN A 48 1.15 4.98 -11.28
CA GLN A 48 2.05 4.89 -10.15
C GLN A 48 2.12 6.21 -9.39
N PHE A 49 2.17 6.12 -8.07
CA PHE A 49 2.57 7.23 -7.21
C PHE A 49 3.73 6.84 -6.28
N ALA A 50 4.40 7.84 -5.73
CA ALA A 50 5.43 7.68 -4.71
C ALA A 50 5.50 8.94 -3.85
N TYR A 51 4.63 9.02 -2.84
CA TYR A 51 4.57 10.19 -1.95
C TYR A 51 5.72 10.22 -0.94
N ARG A 52 6.45 9.09 -0.80
CA ARG A 52 7.56 8.93 0.15
C ARG A 52 7.11 9.21 1.59
N CYS A 53 5.83 8.97 1.88
CA CYS A 53 5.19 9.19 3.16
C CYS A 53 4.15 8.08 3.35
N ALA A 54 4.49 7.07 4.15
CA ALA A 54 3.63 5.90 4.36
C ALA A 54 2.24 6.29 4.87
N ALA A 55 2.16 7.24 5.82
CA ALA A 55 0.88 7.72 6.35
C ALA A 55 -0.05 8.28 5.25
N HIS A 56 0.49 9.03 4.28
CA HIS A 56 -0.31 9.55 3.17
C HIS A 56 -0.78 8.42 2.25
N GLU A 57 0.10 7.47 1.96
CA GLU A 57 -0.19 6.36 1.05
C GLU A 57 -1.22 5.38 1.67
N TYR A 58 -1.14 5.10 2.97
CA TYR A 58 -2.18 4.35 3.68
C TYR A 58 -3.51 5.07 3.72
N ARG A 59 -3.52 6.41 3.83
CA ARG A 59 -4.77 7.18 3.75
C ARG A 59 -5.44 6.99 2.40
N LEU A 60 -4.70 7.00 1.30
CA LEU A 60 -5.24 6.73 -0.04
C LEU A 60 -5.77 5.30 -0.16
N LEU A 61 -4.99 4.33 0.32
CA LEU A 61 -5.33 2.91 0.26
C LEU A 61 -6.60 2.58 1.06
N ALA A 62 -6.67 3.00 2.32
CA ALA A 62 -7.80 2.73 3.21
C ALA A 62 -9.10 3.43 2.77
N SER A 63 -9.00 4.52 1.99
CA SER A 63 -10.16 5.25 1.45
C SER A 63 -10.47 4.92 -0.01
N GLY A 64 -9.85 3.88 -0.57
CA GLY A 64 -10.16 3.37 -1.91
C GLY A 64 -9.66 4.23 -3.08
N HIS A 65 -8.78 5.20 -2.83
CA HIS A 65 -8.15 6.01 -3.87
C HIS A 65 -6.93 5.36 -4.51
N ALA A 66 -6.49 4.21 -3.97
CA ALA A 66 -5.41 3.38 -4.50
C ALA A 66 -5.72 1.90 -4.25
N HIS A 67 -5.10 1.00 -5.02
CA HIS A 67 -5.37 -0.44 -4.96
C HIS A 67 -4.32 -1.20 -4.15
N PHE A 68 -3.07 -0.77 -4.19
CA PHE A 68 -1.99 -1.44 -3.46
C PHE A 68 -0.81 -0.52 -3.16
N VAL A 69 -0.03 -0.92 -2.15
CA VAL A 69 1.29 -0.35 -1.83
C VAL A 69 2.26 -1.50 -1.50
N VAL A 70 3.54 -1.36 -1.85
CA VAL A 70 4.60 -2.33 -1.54
C VAL A 70 5.79 -1.59 -0.93
N TYR A 71 6.20 -2.01 0.26
CA TYR A 71 7.35 -1.45 0.98
C TYR A 71 8.42 -2.52 1.27
N ASN A 72 9.67 -2.07 1.34
CA ASN A 72 10.81 -2.90 1.76
C ASN A 72 11.36 -2.52 3.14
N LYS A 73 11.31 -1.22 3.48
CA LYS A 73 11.71 -0.73 4.80
C LYS A 73 10.45 -0.65 5.65
N LEU A 74 10.40 -1.41 6.73
CA LEU A 74 9.15 -1.67 7.46
C LEU A 74 9.20 -1.10 8.88
N MET A 75 9.69 0.13 9.03
CA MET A 75 9.78 0.73 10.35
C MET A 75 8.39 0.80 11.00
N PRO A 76 8.24 0.34 12.26
CA PRO A 76 6.93 0.10 12.86
C PRO A 76 6.12 1.38 13.02
N TRP A 77 6.79 2.50 13.25
CA TRP A 77 6.15 3.82 13.35
C TRP A 77 5.54 4.30 12.02
N ASP A 78 6.05 3.82 10.88
CA ASP A 78 5.53 4.20 9.56
C ASP A 78 4.39 3.28 9.10
N HIS A 79 4.39 2.01 9.51
CA HIS A 79 3.51 0.99 8.92
C HIS A 79 2.47 0.38 9.85
N LEU A 80 2.72 0.23 11.17
CA LEU A 80 1.80 -0.53 12.03
C LEU A 80 0.39 0.06 12.08
N ALA A 81 0.29 1.37 12.30
CA ALA A 81 -1.00 2.05 12.32
C ALA A 81 -1.70 1.97 10.95
N GLY A 82 -0.95 2.14 9.87
CA GLY A 82 -1.47 2.07 8.51
C GLY A 82 -2.01 0.68 8.15
N VAL A 83 -1.30 -0.38 8.52
CA VAL A 83 -1.75 -1.77 8.31
C VAL A 83 -3.04 -2.07 9.06
N LEU A 84 -3.15 -1.64 10.33
CA LEU A 84 -4.38 -1.81 11.10
C LEU A 84 -5.55 -1.05 10.47
N ILE A 85 -5.36 0.23 10.11
CA ILE A 85 -6.39 1.04 9.46
C ILE A 85 -6.82 0.42 8.12
N HIS A 86 -5.87 -0.08 7.34
CA HIS A 86 -6.16 -0.75 6.06
C HIS A 86 -6.97 -2.03 6.27
N ALA A 87 -6.63 -2.85 7.27
CA ALA A 87 -7.37 -4.07 7.60
C ALA A 87 -8.83 -3.77 8.02
N GLU A 88 -9.04 -2.78 8.89
CA GLU A 88 -10.39 -2.35 9.32
C GLU A 88 -11.22 -1.75 8.17
N ALA A 89 -10.57 -1.21 7.14
CA ALA A 89 -11.21 -0.75 5.90
C ALA A 89 -11.56 -1.90 4.93
N GLY A 90 -11.26 -3.15 5.27
CA GLY A 90 -11.47 -4.35 4.43
C GLY A 90 -10.27 -4.74 3.57
N GLY A 91 -9.10 -4.15 3.83
CA GLY A 91 -7.87 -4.42 3.11
C GLY A 91 -7.10 -5.65 3.61
N HIS A 92 -6.18 -6.13 2.77
CA HIS A 92 -5.27 -7.22 3.11
C HIS A 92 -3.82 -6.74 3.15
N ALA A 93 -3.05 -7.22 4.12
CA ALA A 93 -1.62 -6.96 4.23
C ALA A 93 -0.87 -8.26 4.55
N ALA A 94 0.20 -8.51 3.82
CA ALA A 94 1.07 -9.67 4.00
C ALA A 94 2.49 -9.34 3.56
N ARG A 95 3.45 -10.11 4.06
CA ARG A 95 4.81 -10.15 3.53
C ARG A 95 4.83 -10.97 2.23
N PHE A 96 5.95 -10.92 1.49
CA PHE A 96 6.07 -11.68 0.22
C PHE A 96 5.98 -13.20 0.38
N ASP A 97 6.26 -13.72 1.59
CA ASP A 97 6.09 -15.14 1.93
C ASP A 97 4.65 -15.50 2.34
N GLY A 98 3.73 -14.53 2.30
CA GLY A 98 2.32 -14.68 2.70
C GLY A 98 2.08 -14.60 4.21
N SER A 99 3.12 -14.48 5.03
CA SER A 99 2.96 -14.33 6.48
C SER A 99 2.42 -12.94 6.84
N ALA A 100 1.75 -12.85 7.99
CA ALA A 100 1.29 -11.57 8.52
C ALA A 100 2.48 -10.64 8.82
N TYR A 101 2.30 -9.35 8.56
CA TYR A 101 3.23 -8.35 9.07
C TYR A 101 3.07 -8.21 10.59
N LEU A 102 4.18 -8.12 11.31
CA LEU A 102 4.23 -8.07 12.78
C LEU A 102 5.18 -6.93 13.20
N PRO A 103 4.97 -6.33 14.39
CA PRO A 103 5.85 -5.27 14.91
C PRO A 103 7.34 -5.58 14.98
N SER A 104 7.71 -6.86 15.04
CA SER A 104 9.10 -7.34 15.10
C SER A 104 9.79 -7.38 13.73
N HIS A 105 9.07 -7.18 12.62
CA HIS A 105 9.63 -7.18 11.28
C HIS A 105 10.13 -5.77 10.93
N LEU A 106 11.43 -5.52 11.12
CA LEU A 106 12.13 -4.25 10.86
C LEU A 106 12.88 -4.29 9.52
#